data_AF-A0A1W9S7U9-F1
#
_entry.id   AF-A0A1W9S7U9-F1
#
_cell.length_a   1.000
_cell.length_b   1.000
_cell.length_c   1.000
_cell.angle_alpha   90.00
_cell.angle_beta   90.00
_cell.angle_gamma   90.00
#
_symmetry.space_group_name_H-M   'P 1'
#
loop_
_entity.id
_entity.type
_entity.pdbx_description
1 polymer ?
#
loop_
_entity_poly.entity_id
_entity_poly.type
_entity_poly.pdbx_seq_one_letter_code
_entity_poly.pdbx_strand_id
1 'polypeptide(L)'
;MRYLKPEQYLLKNQSGSVLIMAVIMSIIIVILGTAFMKFVDHTRQLITWDIAESQARYAANAGILIGNLEYEIRGGLPDGYRSSTFRLAKNVNYDYEIRINNIAEYGLSTIIKYVVLGNGYASTYEFENPIEYTVGWAAGAQSFADWLYLTDRETQEYRPAYACTLRFWGPDTLDGKVHSNDKLCFQFGNGGWPAFLEFVTSCSTRFSFDPSPGPPYESIFLGGYELGYSYIYLPNTADSVRLYNGITPVLGNPSPDIVTEITLDYGTIYVRYRTADSLSREDPSSWVWLGGADHYTLGEMYPVPSSGALFVDDELWIAAPKNKPHYCDPGGDVLNGFQGQLTIAASGDIIIAQDVVVASANPDGTVPIESEDLLGLISEKHILVWRHCPNTVNITAALAAVGQNIPDTSKAKICLNGQISEDGQNGTISMDGINCYGIFNEKTELFIFGCLIQRERGLIHTHYSPSPDIPQEYRGFESKDYKYDFRFKKTPPPHFLTTDAPGACYFENYRES
;
A
#
# COMPACT_ATOMS: atom_id res chain seq x y z
N MET A 1 -38.77 75.02 -75.57
CA MET A 1 -38.40 73.68 -75.08
C MET A 1 -36.94 73.67 -74.65
N ARG A 2 -36.68 73.68 -73.34
CA ARG A 2 -35.41 73.26 -72.74
C ARG A 2 -35.74 72.03 -71.89
N TYR A 3 -35.34 70.86 -72.37
CA TYR A 3 -35.49 69.61 -71.64
C TYR A 3 -34.54 69.61 -70.45
N LEU A 4 -35.08 69.57 -69.24
CA LEU A 4 -34.33 69.22 -68.04
C LEU A 4 -33.98 67.73 -68.12
N LYS A 5 -32.71 67.37 -67.84
CA LYS A 5 -32.22 65.99 -67.85
C LYS A 5 -32.87 65.17 -66.72
N PRO A 6 -33.16 63.87 -66.93
CA PRO A 6 -33.83 63.00 -65.94
C PRO A 6 -33.01 62.71 -64.67
N GLU A 7 -31.72 63.09 -64.63
CA GLU A 7 -30.84 62.87 -63.47
C GLU A 7 -31.21 63.72 -62.23
N GLN A 8 -31.95 64.82 -62.40
CA GLN A 8 -32.28 65.73 -61.28
C GLN A 8 -33.49 65.31 -60.45
N TYR A 9 -34.30 64.34 -60.90
CA TYR A 9 -35.45 63.85 -60.13
C TYR A 9 -35.09 62.72 -59.14
N LEU A 10 -33.96 62.03 -59.32
CA LEU A 10 -33.51 60.98 -58.41
C LEU A 10 -32.84 61.53 -57.13
N LEU A 11 -32.24 62.72 -57.18
CA LEU A 11 -31.55 63.31 -56.02
C LEU A 11 -32.48 64.05 -55.05
N LYS A 12 -33.66 64.50 -55.50
CA LYS A 12 -34.59 65.26 -54.65
C LYS A 12 -35.42 64.38 -53.69
N ASN A 13 -35.46 63.07 -53.93
CA ASN A 13 -36.21 62.11 -53.10
C ASN A 13 -35.30 61.14 -52.32
N GLN A 14 -33.97 61.25 -52.43
CA GLN A 14 -33.00 60.45 -51.66
C GLN A 14 -32.43 61.19 -50.43
N SER A 15 -32.69 62.48 -50.28
CA SER A 15 -32.21 63.28 -49.14
C SER A 15 -32.84 62.81 -47.81
N GLY A 16 -34.10 62.37 -47.85
CA GLY A 16 -34.80 61.81 -46.68
C GLY A 16 -34.27 60.42 -46.27
N SER A 17 -33.94 59.55 -47.25
CA SER A 17 -33.38 58.23 -46.97
C SER A 17 -31.93 58.29 -46.48
N VAL A 18 -31.14 59.25 -46.97
CA VAL A 18 -29.76 59.49 -46.50
C VAL A 18 -29.76 59.96 -45.04
N LEU A 19 -30.69 60.85 -44.66
CA LEU A 19 -30.81 61.30 -43.26
C LEU A 19 -31.20 60.15 -42.32
N ILE A 20 -32.19 59.33 -42.71
CA ILE A 20 -32.62 58.17 -41.91
C ILE A 20 -31.47 57.16 -41.77
N MET A 21 -30.74 56.88 -42.86
CA MET A 21 -29.59 55.97 -42.81
C MET A 21 -28.45 56.51 -41.95
N ALA A 22 -28.18 57.82 -41.98
CA ALA A 22 -27.20 58.45 -41.11
C ALA A 22 -27.57 58.34 -39.62
N VAL A 23 -28.86 58.50 -39.28
CA VAL A 23 -29.35 58.33 -37.91
C VAL A 23 -29.26 56.86 -37.47
N ILE A 24 -29.66 55.91 -38.31
CA ILE A 24 -29.54 54.47 -38.02
C ILE A 24 -28.07 54.08 -37.83
N MET A 25 -27.16 54.52 -38.71
CA MET A 25 -25.73 54.29 -38.57
C MET A 25 -25.17 54.90 -37.29
N SER A 26 -25.62 56.09 -36.91
CA SER A 26 -25.21 56.74 -35.65
C SER A 26 -25.67 55.93 -34.43
N ILE A 27 -26.90 55.41 -34.44
CA ILE A 27 -27.41 54.53 -33.37
C ILE A 27 -26.61 53.23 -33.29
N ILE A 28 -26.32 52.61 -34.44
CA ILE A 28 -25.50 51.39 -34.50
C ILE A 28 -24.11 51.64 -33.93
N ILE A 29 -23.45 52.76 -34.29
CA ILE A 29 -22.14 53.12 -33.76
C ILE A 29 -22.18 53.32 -32.24
N VAL A 30 -23.21 53.98 -31.72
CA VAL A 30 -23.38 54.17 -30.27
C VAL A 30 -23.59 52.83 -29.56
N ILE A 31 -24.45 51.95 -30.09
CA ILE A 31 -24.67 50.62 -29.53
C ILE A 31 -23.37 49.81 -29.55
N LEU A 32 -22.67 49.78 -30.69
CA LEU A 32 -21.40 49.06 -30.83
C LEU A 32 -20.33 49.60 -29.86
N GLY A 33 -20.26 50.93 -29.71
CA GLY A 33 -19.36 51.58 -28.76
C GLY A 33 -19.65 51.21 -27.31
N THR A 34 -20.93 51.20 -26.91
CA THR A 34 -21.32 50.77 -25.55
C THR A 34 -21.07 49.28 -25.32
N ALA A 35 -21.32 48.43 -26.32
CA ALA A 35 -21.05 46.99 -26.24
C ALA A 35 -19.54 46.71 -26.12
N PHE A 36 -18.71 47.41 -26.88
CA PHE A 36 -17.26 47.31 -26.78
C PHE A 36 -16.74 47.77 -25.41
N MET A 37 -17.23 48.89 -24.90
CA MET A 37 -16.86 49.36 -23.56
C MET A 37 -17.24 48.36 -22.47
N LYS A 38 -18.44 47.75 -22.54
CA LYS A 38 -18.84 46.69 -21.61
C LYS A 38 -17.96 45.44 -21.74
N PHE A 39 -17.60 45.04 -22.96
CA PHE A 39 -16.70 43.92 -23.19
C PHE A 39 -15.31 44.16 -22.59
N VAL A 40 -14.75 45.37 -22.78
CA VAL A 40 -13.46 45.77 -22.21
C VAL A 40 -13.52 45.80 -20.67
N ASP A 41 -14.58 46.36 -20.09
CA ASP A 41 -14.77 46.40 -18.64
C ASP A 41 -14.89 44.99 -18.04
N HIS A 42 -15.69 44.12 -18.67
CA HIS A 42 -15.82 42.72 -18.26
C HIS A 42 -14.50 41.95 -18.37
N THR A 43 -13.77 42.11 -19.48
CA THR A 43 -12.46 41.47 -19.69
C THR A 43 -11.46 41.93 -18.64
N ARG A 44 -11.46 43.23 -18.32
CA ARG A 44 -10.61 43.78 -17.26
C ARG A 44 -10.94 43.17 -15.91
N GLN A 45 -12.22 43.09 -15.53
CA GLN A 45 -12.65 42.44 -14.28
C GLN A 45 -12.20 40.98 -14.21
N LEU A 46 -12.33 40.22 -15.30
CA LEU A 46 -11.88 38.83 -15.36
C LEU A 46 -10.36 38.70 -15.18
N ILE A 47 -9.58 39.56 -15.83
CA ILE A 47 -8.12 39.57 -15.67
C ILE A 47 -7.73 39.95 -14.23
N THR A 48 -8.37 40.97 -13.66
CA THR A 48 -8.12 41.37 -12.26
C THR A 48 -8.46 40.25 -11.29
N TRP A 49 -9.57 39.53 -11.53
CA TRP A 49 -9.96 38.36 -10.74
C TRP A 49 -8.91 37.25 -10.82
N ASP A 50 -8.47 36.87 -12.02
CA ASP A 50 -7.50 35.80 -12.24
C ASP A 50 -6.13 36.09 -11.61
N ILE A 51 -5.69 37.36 -11.68
CA ILE A 51 -4.47 37.82 -11.01
C ILE A 51 -4.62 37.74 -9.49
N ALA A 52 -5.73 38.22 -8.94
CA ALA A 52 -5.96 38.23 -7.49
C ALA A 52 -6.13 36.80 -6.94
N GLU A 53 -6.82 35.94 -7.68
CA GLU A 53 -6.93 34.52 -7.34
C GLU A 53 -5.55 33.84 -7.36
N SER A 54 -4.74 34.09 -8.39
CA SER A 54 -3.36 33.57 -8.44
C SER A 54 -2.53 34.06 -7.26
N GLN A 55 -2.64 35.35 -6.89
CA GLN A 55 -1.97 35.93 -5.72
C GLN A 55 -2.42 35.30 -4.41
N ALA A 56 -3.73 35.07 -4.24
CA ALA A 56 -4.28 34.38 -3.08
C ALA A 56 -3.75 32.93 -2.98
N ARG A 57 -3.64 32.21 -4.10
CA ARG A 57 -3.03 30.85 -4.12
C ARG A 57 -1.57 30.85 -3.68
N TYR A 58 -0.75 31.78 -4.19
CA TYR A 58 0.64 31.88 -3.74
C TYR A 58 0.74 32.24 -2.26
N ALA A 59 -0.15 33.09 -1.76
CA ALA A 59 -0.24 33.44 -0.35
C ALA A 59 -0.65 32.26 0.53
N ALA A 60 -1.63 31.47 0.11
CA ALA A 60 -2.05 30.24 0.79
C ALA A 60 -0.89 29.22 0.89
N ASN A 61 -0.13 29.03 -0.18
CA ASN A 61 1.06 28.17 -0.18
C ASN A 61 2.16 28.68 0.76
N ALA A 62 2.35 30.00 0.87
CA ALA A 62 3.25 30.58 1.86
C ALA A 62 2.77 30.30 3.30
N GLY A 63 1.46 30.35 3.54
CA GLY A 63 0.84 29.98 4.81
C GLY A 63 1.13 28.54 5.23
N ILE A 64 1.03 27.58 4.32
CA ILE A 64 1.42 26.18 4.57
C ILE A 64 2.89 26.09 5.00
N LEU A 65 3.78 26.74 4.24
CA LEU A 65 5.22 26.62 4.45
C LEU A 65 5.64 27.17 5.82
N ILE A 66 5.09 28.32 6.21
CA ILE A 66 5.31 28.91 7.53
C ILE A 66 4.63 28.10 8.63
N GLY A 67 3.41 27.62 8.41
CA GLY A 67 2.69 26.81 9.40
C GLY A 67 3.41 25.52 9.75
N ASN A 68 3.98 24.85 8.74
CA ASN A 68 4.84 23.68 8.94
C ASN A 68 6.11 24.01 9.70
N LEU A 69 6.82 25.05 9.28
CA LEU A 69 8.05 25.47 9.95
C LEU A 69 7.79 25.81 11.43
N GLU A 70 6.69 26.51 11.73
CA GLU A 70 6.36 26.87 13.11
C GLU A 70 5.95 25.66 13.95
N TYR A 71 5.20 24.72 13.38
CA TYR A 71 4.88 23.45 14.02
C TYR A 71 6.15 22.67 14.38
N GLU A 72 7.11 22.56 13.45
CA GLU A 72 8.39 21.88 13.66
C GLU A 72 9.25 22.57 14.72
N ILE A 73 9.46 23.89 14.62
CA ILE A 73 10.32 24.64 15.55
C ILE A 73 9.78 24.57 16.99
N ARG A 74 8.47 24.57 17.15
CA ARG A 74 7.84 24.55 18.48
C ARG A 74 7.65 23.14 19.05
N GLY A 75 7.98 22.10 18.27
CA GLY A 75 7.76 20.72 18.67
C GLY A 75 6.27 20.35 18.76
N GLY A 76 5.42 21.01 17.97
CA GLY A 76 3.97 20.85 17.96
C GLY A 76 3.20 22.14 18.28
N LEU A 77 1.95 22.19 17.81
CA LEU A 77 0.97 23.24 18.07
C LEU A 77 -0.38 22.59 18.42
N PRO A 78 -1.23 23.23 19.24
CA PRO A 78 -2.53 22.66 19.61
C PRO A 78 -3.50 22.62 18.42
N ASP A 79 -4.51 21.74 18.52
CA ASP A 79 -5.59 21.67 17.55
C ASP A 79 -6.36 22.99 17.48
N GLY A 80 -6.73 23.41 16.27
CA GLY A 80 -7.38 24.69 16.00
C GLY A 80 -6.47 25.90 16.19
N TYR A 81 -5.14 25.74 16.33
CA TYR A 81 -4.22 26.87 16.41
C TYR A 81 -4.26 27.65 15.10
N ARG A 82 -4.63 28.94 15.18
CA ARG A 82 -4.60 29.84 14.03
C ARG A 82 -3.59 30.96 14.26
N SER A 83 -2.77 31.22 13.25
CA SER A 83 -1.77 32.28 13.32
C SER A 83 -2.37 33.66 13.07
N SER A 84 -1.63 34.69 13.46
CA SER A 84 -1.91 36.06 13.03
C SER A 84 -1.69 36.19 11.52
N THR A 85 -2.44 37.07 10.88
CA THR A 85 -2.25 37.37 9.45
C THR A 85 -0.87 37.97 9.17
N PHE A 86 -0.15 37.37 8.23
CA PHE A 86 1.12 37.83 7.69
C PHE A 86 0.90 38.52 6.34
N ARG A 87 1.83 39.42 6.00
CA ARG A 87 1.80 40.13 4.72
C ARG A 87 2.84 39.54 3.78
N LEU A 88 2.40 39.03 2.62
CA LEU A 88 3.31 38.57 1.56
C LEU A 88 3.70 39.72 0.62
N ALA A 89 2.73 40.53 0.21
CA ALA A 89 2.94 41.68 -0.66
C ALA A 89 1.95 42.82 -0.33
N LYS A 90 1.96 43.91 -1.12
CA LYS A 90 0.93 44.95 -0.96
C LYS A 90 -0.45 44.36 -1.30
N ASN A 91 -1.38 44.44 -0.34
CA ASN A 91 -2.73 43.91 -0.43
C ASN A 91 -2.83 42.38 -0.61
N VAL A 92 -1.74 41.65 -0.32
CA VAL A 92 -1.71 40.19 -0.36
C VAL A 92 -1.22 39.69 0.98
N ASN A 93 -2.09 38.99 1.69
CA ASN A 93 -1.87 38.51 3.04
C ASN A 93 -2.11 37.01 3.10
N TYR A 94 -1.62 36.36 4.15
CA TYR A 94 -1.89 34.97 4.43
C TYR A 94 -1.95 34.71 5.93
N ASP A 95 -2.65 33.66 6.33
CA ASP A 95 -2.52 33.05 7.65
C ASP A 95 -2.47 31.53 7.49
N TYR A 96 -2.36 30.83 8.61
CA TYR A 96 -2.49 29.38 8.62
C TYR A 96 -3.20 28.90 9.89
N GLU A 97 -3.83 27.73 9.78
CA GLU A 97 -4.48 27.02 10.87
C GLU A 97 -3.95 25.58 10.96
N ILE A 98 -3.69 25.12 12.18
CA ILE A 98 -3.30 23.75 12.47
C ILE A 98 -4.53 23.00 12.94
N ARG A 99 -4.81 21.86 12.32
CA ARG A 99 -5.84 20.92 12.74
C ARG A 99 -5.20 19.58 13.05
N ILE A 100 -5.34 19.11 14.29
CA ILE A 100 -4.89 17.80 14.71
C ILE A 100 -6.10 16.88 14.67
N ASN A 101 -6.15 15.98 13.70
CA ASN A 101 -7.10 14.87 13.75
C ASN A 101 -6.60 13.85 14.77
N ASN A 102 -6.83 14.11 16.05
CA ASN A 102 -6.79 13.07 17.07
C ASN A 102 -8.07 12.24 16.92
N ILE A 103 -8.06 11.22 16.04
CA ILE A 103 -8.92 10.05 16.27
C ILE A 103 -8.17 9.14 17.25
N ALA A 104 -7.90 9.67 18.42
CA ALA A 104 -7.37 8.95 19.56
C ALA A 104 -8.50 8.79 20.58
N GLU A 105 -9.59 8.12 20.17
CA GLU A 105 -10.60 7.67 21.14
C GLU A 105 -10.97 6.19 20.99
N TYR A 106 -10.45 5.49 19.96
CA TYR A 106 -10.73 4.06 19.75
C TYR A 106 -9.55 3.22 19.24
N GLY A 107 -8.30 3.55 19.59
CA GLY A 107 -7.17 2.63 19.36
C GLY A 107 -6.95 2.19 17.90
N LEU A 108 -7.48 2.93 16.92
CA LEU A 108 -7.51 2.55 15.52
C LEU A 108 -6.77 3.59 14.68
N SER A 109 -5.63 3.16 14.15
CA SER A 109 -4.58 3.98 13.57
C SER A 109 -5.01 4.61 12.23
N THR A 110 -5.24 5.92 12.19
CA THR A 110 -4.84 6.71 11.01
C THR A 110 -3.93 7.79 11.53
N ILE A 111 -2.61 7.65 11.36
CA ILE A 111 -1.68 8.63 11.90
C ILE A 111 -1.57 9.79 10.90
N ILE A 112 -2.63 10.59 10.74
CA ILE A 112 -2.44 11.99 10.33
C ILE A 112 -1.99 12.71 11.60
N LYS A 113 -0.71 13.10 11.67
CA LYS A 113 -0.16 13.81 12.84
C LYS A 113 -0.78 15.20 12.96
N TYR A 114 -0.94 15.91 11.85
CA TYR A 114 -1.59 17.23 11.78
C TYR A 114 -1.84 17.67 10.33
N VAL A 115 -2.78 18.60 10.14
CA VAL A 115 -3.08 19.30 8.90
C VAL A 115 -2.77 20.78 9.09
N VAL A 116 -2.05 21.38 8.14
CA VAL A 116 -1.85 22.83 8.02
C VAL A 116 -2.73 23.35 6.90
N LEU A 117 -3.71 24.19 7.24
CA LEU A 117 -4.51 24.93 6.28
C LEU A 117 -3.86 26.30 6.09
N GLY A 118 -3.34 26.59 4.91
CA GLY A 118 -2.86 27.92 4.54
C GLY A 118 -3.99 28.72 3.90
N ASN A 119 -4.33 29.87 4.46
CA ASN A 119 -5.34 30.78 3.89
C ASN A 119 -4.65 31.99 3.26
N GLY A 120 -4.94 32.26 1.99
CA GLY A 120 -4.42 33.40 1.25
C GLY A 120 -5.51 34.41 0.93
N TYR A 121 -5.19 35.69 1.06
CA TYR A 121 -6.10 36.81 0.88
C TYR A 121 -5.50 37.82 -0.11
N ALA A 122 -6.20 38.11 -1.21
CA ALA A 122 -5.79 39.15 -2.16
C ALA A 122 -6.89 40.20 -2.29
N SER A 123 -6.59 41.44 -1.87
CA SER A 123 -7.51 42.57 -2.01
C SER A 123 -7.17 43.39 -3.26
N THR A 124 -8.19 43.67 -4.07
CA THR A 124 -8.08 44.61 -5.19
C THR A 124 -9.00 45.80 -4.96
N TYR A 125 -8.74 46.93 -5.62
CA TYR A 125 -9.64 48.08 -5.55
C TYR A 125 -10.95 47.87 -6.32
N GLU A 126 -11.06 46.79 -7.09
CA GLU A 126 -12.22 46.49 -7.93
C GLU A 126 -13.26 45.61 -7.21
N PHE A 127 -12.91 45.00 -6.06
CA PHE A 127 -13.78 44.14 -5.28
C PHE A 127 -13.90 44.64 -3.83
N GLU A 128 -15.11 44.61 -3.25
CA GLU A 128 -15.35 45.02 -1.86
C GLU A 128 -14.75 44.04 -0.85
N ASN A 129 -14.73 42.75 -1.18
CA ASN A 129 -14.18 41.69 -0.35
C ASN A 129 -12.88 41.14 -0.97
N PRO A 130 -11.88 40.76 -0.15
CA PRO A 130 -10.71 40.07 -0.65
C PRO A 130 -11.10 38.73 -1.30
N ILE A 131 -10.38 38.34 -2.34
CA ILE A 131 -10.45 36.97 -2.85
C ILE A 131 -9.69 36.10 -1.85
N GLU A 132 -10.38 35.09 -1.34
CA GLU A 132 -9.84 34.12 -0.39
C GLU A 132 -9.56 32.79 -1.08
N TYR A 133 -8.46 32.15 -0.72
CA TYR A 133 -8.11 30.83 -1.20
C TYR A 133 -7.47 30.01 -0.08
N THR A 134 -7.93 28.79 0.13
CA THR A 134 -7.38 27.90 1.15
C THR A 134 -6.72 26.70 0.48
N VAL A 135 -5.53 26.33 0.96
CA VAL A 135 -4.83 25.08 0.58
C VAL A 135 -4.55 24.30 1.85
N GLY A 136 -4.76 23.00 1.83
CA GLY A 136 -4.38 22.10 2.91
C GLY A 136 -3.08 21.36 2.63
N TRP A 137 -2.27 21.17 3.67
CA TRP A 137 -1.15 20.25 3.71
C TRP A 137 -1.35 19.30 4.89
N ALA A 138 -1.22 18.00 4.70
CA ALA A 138 -1.38 17.02 5.77
C ALA A 138 -0.08 16.26 6.00
N ALA A 139 0.41 16.26 7.24
CA ALA A 139 1.46 15.37 7.70
C ALA A 139 0.82 14.07 8.19
N GLY A 140 1.02 12.99 7.44
CA GLY A 140 0.82 11.62 7.93
C GLY A 140 2.12 11.05 8.51
N ALA A 141 2.06 10.13 9.47
CA ALA A 141 3.07 9.07 9.55
C ALA A 141 2.64 8.02 8.53
N GLN A 142 3.52 7.71 7.59
CA GLN A 142 3.28 6.56 6.71
C GLN A 142 3.48 5.28 7.53
N SER A 143 2.51 4.37 7.50
CA SER A 143 2.67 3.03 8.07
C SER A 143 3.30 2.10 7.04
N PHE A 144 3.94 1.02 7.49
CA PHE A 144 4.31 -0.06 6.58
C PHE A 144 3.08 -0.67 5.90
N ALA A 145 1.92 -0.61 6.56
CA ALA A 145 0.66 -1.06 5.99
C ALA A 145 0.15 -0.19 4.84
N ASP A 146 0.77 0.95 4.51
CA ASP A 146 0.40 1.80 3.36
C ASP A 146 0.92 1.27 2.01
N TRP A 147 1.82 0.29 2.06
CA TRP A 147 2.44 -0.32 0.88
C TRP A 147 1.78 -1.67 0.61
N LEU A 148 1.46 -1.98 -0.65
CA LEU A 148 1.14 -3.35 -1.01
C LEU A 148 2.38 -4.23 -0.86
N TYR A 149 3.50 -3.75 -1.38
CA TYR A 149 4.74 -4.51 -1.43
C TYR A 149 5.90 -3.60 -1.05
N LEU A 150 6.66 -4.00 -0.03
CA LEU A 150 7.89 -3.34 0.36
C LEU A 150 8.98 -4.37 0.61
N THR A 151 10.12 -4.23 -0.06
CA THR A 151 11.29 -5.06 0.23
C THR A 151 12.56 -4.26 0.48
N ASP A 152 13.42 -4.78 1.35
CA ASP A 152 14.76 -4.22 1.57
C ASP A 152 15.78 -4.74 0.54
N ARG A 153 15.72 -6.03 0.18
CA ARG A 153 16.60 -6.66 -0.82
C ARG A 153 15.82 -7.51 -1.82
N GLU A 154 16.20 -7.41 -3.09
CA GLU A 154 15.60 -8.17 -4.20
C GLU A 154 16.42 -9.40 -4.61
N THR A 155 17.48 -9.68 -3.87
CA THR A 155 18.39 -10.82 -4.10
C THR A 155 18.29 -11.83 -2.98
N GLN A 156 18.25 -13.11 -3.36
CA GLN A 156 18.41 -14.22 -2.43
C GLN A 156 19.86 -14.71 -2.53
N GLU A 157 20.57 -14.73 -1.41
CA GLU A 157 21.95 -15.22 -1.37
C GLU A 157 21.95 -16.74 -1.25
N TYR A 158 21.67 -17.40 -2.39
CA TYR A 158 21.61 -18.85 -2.46
C TYR A 158 23.00 -19.51 -2.39
N ARG A 159 24.06 -18.81 -2.86
CA ARG A 159 25.50 -19.09 -2.65
C ARG A 159 26.32 -17.83 -2.98
N PRO A 160 27.53 -17.63 -2.43
CA PRO A 160 28.43 -16.53 -2.84
C PRO A 160 28.77 -16.52 -4.34
N ALA A 161 28.63 -17.67 -5.02
CA ALA A 161 28.87 -17.82 -6.46
C ALA A 161 27.61 -17.65 -7.33
N TYR A 162 26.41 -17.67 -6.74
CA TYR A 162 25.13 -17.68 -7.45
C TYR A 162 24.06 -16.89 -6.66
N ALA A 163 24.26 -15.59 -6.48
CA ALA A 163 23.16 -14.72 -6.07
C ALA A 163 22.07 -14.76 -7.15
N CYS A 164 20.93 -15.37 -6.85
CA CYS A 164 19.81 -15.39 -7.78
C CYS A 164 19.09 -14.05 -7.70
N THR A 165 19.05 -13.35 -8.83
CA THR A 165 18.20 -12.18 -8.98
C THR A 165 16.76 -12.66 -9.04
N LEU A 166 15.95 -12.31 -8.05
CA LEU A 166 14.54 -12.64 -8.06
C LEU A 166 13.79 -11.71 -9.01
N ARG A 167 12.88 -12.27 -9.79
CA ARG A 167 12.17 -11.54 -10.84
C ARG A 167 10.67 -11.61 -10.61
N PHE A 168 9.99 -10.49 -10.82
CA PHE A 168 8.55 -10.51 -11.10
C PHE A 168 8.35 -11.08 -12.51
N TRP A 169 7.44 -12.02 -12.65
CA TRP A 169 7.25 -12.74 -13.90
C TRP A 169 5.81 -12.56 -14.38
N GLY A 170 5.59 -12.31 -15.67
CA GLY A 170 4.22 -12.31 -16.20
C GLY A 170 3.58 -13.70 -15.99
N PRO A 171 2.35 -13.79 -15.48
CA PRO A 171 1.32 -12.74 -15.43
C PRO A 171 1.13 -12.02 -14.08
N ASP A 172 2.15 -11.93 -13.22
CA ASP A 172 2.04 -11.28 -11.90
C ASP A 172 1.40 -9.89 -12.00
N THR A 173 0.38 -9.65 -11.18
CA THR A 173 -0.31 -8.36 -11.08
C THR A 173 -0.22 -7.84 -9.65
N LEU A 174 0.17 -6.57 -9.51
CA LEU A 174 0.27 -5.87 -8.24
C LEU A 174 -0.62 -4.63 -8.26
N ASP A 175 -1.70 -4.68 -7.47
CA ASP A 175 -2.67 -3.60 -7.31
C ASP A 175 -2.47 -2.84 -5.99
N GLY A 176 -1.49 -1.94 -6.00
CA GLY A 176 -1.14 -1.11 -4.85
C GLY A 176 0.29 -0.58 -4.90
N LYS A 177 0.63 0.35 -4.01
CA LYS A 177 1.96 0.97 -3.95
C LYS A 177 3.06 -0.07 -3.73
N VAL A 178 4.13 0.05 -4.52
CA VAL A 178 5.30 -0.84 -4.44
C VAL A 178 6.55 -0.03 -4.13
N HIS A 179 7.37 -0.53 -3.21
CA HIS A 179 8.69 0.00 -2.90
C HIS A 179 9.74 -1.11 -2.84
N SER A 180 10.93 -0.81 -3.33
CA SER A 180 12.11 -1.65 -3.14
C SER A 180 13.32 -0.78 -2.78
N ASN A 181 13.97 -1.06 -1.65
CA ASN A 181 15.26 -0.44 -1.33
C ASN A 181 16.39 -0.93 -2.26
N ASP A 182 16.10 -1.92 -3.11
CA ASP A 182 17.04 -2.51 -4.06
C ASP A 182 16.47 -2.42 -5.49
N LYS A 183 17.15 -3.04 -6.44
CA LYS A 183 16.82 -3.05 -7.86
C LYS A 183 15.74 -4.08 -8.16
N LEU A 184 14.55 -3.59 -8.53
CA LEU A 184 13.48 -4.42 -9.08
C LEU A 184 13.89 -5.05 -10.42
N CYS A 185 13.64 -6.35 -10.53
CA CYS A 185 13.96 -7.16 -11.70
C CYS A 185 12.71 -7.86 -12.24
N PHE A 186 12.61 -7.96 -13.56
CA PHE A 186 11.42 -8.40 -14.28
C PHE A 186 11.79 -9.47 -15.31
N GLN A 187 10.85 -10.37 -15.58
CA GLN A 187 10.96 -11.40 -16.59
C GLN A 187 9.69 -11.44 -17.45
N PHE A 188 9.86 -11.65 -18.75
CA PHE A 188 8.78 -11.97 -19.67
C PHE A 188 8.36 -13.43 -19.52
N GLY A 189 7.06 -13.68 -19.45
CA GLY A 189 6.49 -14.99 -19.17
C GLY A 189 5.29 -15.39 -19.97
N ASN A 190 4.72 -16.52 -19.56
CA ASN A 190 3.50 -17.06 -20.15
C ASN A 190 2.31 -16.16 -19.73
N GLY A 191 2.04 -15.13 -20.53
CA GLY A 191 1.08 -14.08 -20.20
C GLY A 191 1.61 -12.66 -20.40
N GLY A 192 2.91 -12.50 -20.67
CA GLY A 192 3.52 -11.20 -21.00
C GLY A 192 4.49 -10.68 -19.94
N TRP A 193 4.49 -9.37 -19.75
CA TRP A 193 5.21 -8.69 -18.68
C TRP A 193 4.32 -8.56 -17.44
N PRO A 194 4.89 -8.49 -16.22
CA PRO A 194 4.10 -8.20 -15.02
C PRO A 194 3.49 -6.79 -15.09
N ALA A 195 2.42 -6.55 -14.35
CA ALA A 195 1.70 -5.28 -14.33
C ALA A 195 1.63 -4.68 -12.91
N PHE A 196 1.98 -3.40 -12.81
CA PHE A 196 1.92 -2.60 -11.59
C PHE A 196 0.89 -1.50 -11.80
N LEU A 197 -0.22 -1.58 -11.07
CA LEU A 197 -1.38 -0.72 -11.31
C LEU A 197 -1.24 0.64 -10.61
N GLU A 198 -0.53 0.70 -9.49
CA GLU A 198 -0.22 1.93 -8.77
C GLU A 198 1.27 2.31 -8.83
N PHE A 199 1.65 3.37 -8.11
CA PHE A 199 2.98 3.98 -8.15
C PHE A 199 4.08 3.04 -7.61
N VAL A 200 5.18 2.95 -8.35
CA VAL A 200 6.34 2.10 -8.01
C VAL A 200 7.56 2.94 -7.69
N THR A 201 8.24 2.65 -6.59
CA THR A 201 9.47 3.33 -6.18
C THR A 201 10.62 2.35 -6.01
N SER A 202 11.83 2.77 -6.37
CA SER A 202 13.05 2.00 -6.09
C SER A 202 14.22 2.91 -5.74
N CYS A 203 15.06 2.52 -4.79
CA CYS A 203 16.33 3.20 -4.53
C CYS A 203 17.36 3.02 -5.66
N SER A 204 17.16 2.02 -6.53
CA SER A 204 18.01 1.84 -7.70
C SER A 204 17.73 2.92 -8.75
N THR A 205 18.73 3.23 -9.58
CA THR A 205 18.61 4.19 -10.68
C THR A 205 18.12 3.57 -11.99
N ARG A 206 17.85 2.26 -12.00
CA ARG A 206 17.37 1.52 -13.17
C ARG A 206 16.65 0.24 -12.77
N PHE A 207 15.80 -0.26 -13.67
CA PHE A 207 15.22 -1.60 -13.59
C PHE A 207 16.03 -2.63 -14.39
N SER A 208 15.83 -3.92 -14.10
CA SER A 208 16.40 -5.01 -14.90
C SER A 208 15.31 -5.85 -15.57
N PHE A 209 15.47 -6.16 -16.85
CA PHE A 209 14.52 -6.93 -17.64
C PHE A 209 15.17 -8.15 -18.27
N ASP A 210 14.40 -9.22 -18.40
CA ASP A 210 14.77 -10.44 -19.10
C ASP A 210 13.58 -10.91 -19.97
N PRO A 211 13.68 -10.94 -21.31
CA PRO A 211 14.85 -10.57 -22.11
C PRO A 211 15.12 -9.06 -22.10
N SER A 212 16.35 -8.68 -22.47
CA SER A 212 16.75 -7.29 -22.68
C SER A 212 16.83 -6.96 -24.18
N PRO A 213 16.39 -5.77 -24.65
CA PRO A 213 15.78 -4.70 -23.85
C PRO A 213 14.37 -5.08 -23.38
N GLY A 214 13.99 -4.57 -22.21
CA GLY A 214 12.62 -4.69 -21.70
C GLY A 214 11.62 -3.86 -22.52
N PRO A 215 10.33 -3.90 -22.16
CA PRO A 215 9.31 -3.12 -22.84
C PRO A 215 9.40 -1.65 -22.39
N PRO A 216 8.63 -0.73 -23.00
CA PRO A 216 8.45 0.61 -22.47
C PRO A 216 7.98 0.56 -21.01
N TYR A 217 8.54 1.38 -20.14
CA TYR A 217 8.25 1.33 -18.70
C TYR A 217 6.77 1.61 -18.42
N GLU A 218 6.15 2.45 -19.23
CA GLU A 218 4.73 2.81 -19.16
C GLU A 218 3.79 1.62 -19.43
N SER A 219 4.30 0.54 -20.04
CA SER A 219 3.51 -0.68 -20.25
C SER A 219 3.50 -1.62 -19.04
N ILE A 220 4.44 -1.43 -18.10
CA ILE A 220 4.55 -2.21 -16.86
C ILE A 220 4.05 -1.39 -15.66
N PHE A 221 4.39 -0.10 -15.61
CA PHE A 221 4.08 0.81 -14.50
C PHE A 221 2.95 1.76 -14.88
N LEU A 222 1.71 1.26 -14.80
CA LEU A 222 0.53 2.02 -15.20
C LEU A 222 0.28 3.23 -14.29
N GLY A 223 0.61 3.09 -13.00
CA GLY A 223 0.55 4.16 -12.01
C GLY A 223 1.75 5.10 -12.01
N GLY A 224 2.75 4.87 -12.86
CA GLY A 224 4.02 5.62 -12.87
C GLY A 224 5.09 5.06 -11.92
N TYR A 225 6.29 5.61 -12.00
CA TYR A 225 7.43 5.15 -11.20
C TYR A 225 8.41 6.28 -10.83
N GLU A 226 9.21 6.05 -9.77
CA GLU A 226 10.33 6.90 -9.37
C GLU A 226 11.56 6.04 -9.01
N LEU A 227 12.71 6.39 -9.58
CA LEU A 227 14.00 5.72 -9.38
C LEU A 227 14.94 6.63 -8.59
N GLY A 228 15.85 6.04 -7.81
CA GLY A 228 16.70 6.78 -6.87
C GLY A 228 15.93 7.34 -5.67
N TYR A 229 14.82 6.69 -5.30
CA TYR A 229 14.01 7.06 -4.14
C TYR A 229 14.78 6.89 -2.83
N SER A 230 14.32 7.55 -1.76
CA SER A 230 14.94 7.42 -0.44
C SER A 230 14.74 6.03 0.15
N TYR A 231 15.75 5.52 0.85
CA TYR A 231 15.72 4.23 1.52
C TYR A 231 14.74 4.23 2.70
N ILE A 232 13.89 3.20 2.78
CA ILE A 232 12.94 2.99 3.88
C ILE A 232 13.51 1.94 4.85
N TYR A 233 13.80 2.35 6.09
CA TYR A 233 14.38 1.47 7.10
C TYR A 233 13.32 0.56 7.73
N LEU A 234 13.47 -0.76 7.60
CA LEU A 234 12.63 -1.73 8.31
C LEU A 234 13.11 -1.89 9.77
N PRO A 235 12.20 -1.95 10.76
CA PRO A 235 12.55 -2.29 12.14
C PRO A 235 13.04 -3.74 12.24
N ASN A 236 13.74 -4.14 13.29
CA ASN A 236 14.22 -5.53 13.45
C ASN A 236 13.33 -6.41 14.31
N THR A 237 12.38 -5.82 15.04
CA THR A 237 11.58 -6.48 16.07
C THR A 237 10.15 -5.96 16.06
N ALA A 238 9.23 -6.76 16.61
CA ALA A 238 7.82 -6.41 16.77
C ALA A 238 7.54 -5.83 18.16
N ASP A 239 8.33 -4.83 18.59
CA ASP A 239 8.34 -4.32 19.97
C ASP A 239 6.96 -3.88 20.48
N SER A 240 6.17 -3.22 19.62
CA SER A 240 4.81 -2.78 19.97
C SER A 240 3.91 -3.96 20.32
N VAL A 241 3.89 -5.01 19.49
CA VAL A 241 3.07 -6.21 19.75
C VAL A 241 3.55 -6.92 21.01
N ARG A 242 4.87 -7.00 21.22
CA ARG A 242 5.46 -7.60 22.43
C ARG A 242 5.08 -6.85 23.70
N LEU A 243 5.12 -5.52 23.67
CA LEU A 243 4.79 -4.66 24.80
C LEU A 243 3.30 -4.72 25.19
N TYR A 244 2.41 -4.77 24.20
CA TYR A 244 0.95 -4.75 24.39
C TYR A 244 0.31 -6.15 24.32
N ASN A 245 1.13 -7.20 24.40
CA ASN A 245 0.66 -8.58 24.33
C ASN A 245 -0.46 -8.84 25.34
N GLY A 246 -1.62 -9.28 24.83
CA GLY A 246 -2.84 -9.40 25.60
C GLY A 246 -3.07 -10.78 26.25
N ILE A 247 -2.19 -11.76 26.03
CA ILE A 247 -2.28 -13.10 26.62
C ILE A 247 -1.12 -13.32 27.59
N THR A 248 -1.42 -13.75 28.81
CA THR A 248 -0.43 -14.05 29.86
C THR A 248 -0.69 -15.44 30.45
N PRO A 249 0.32 -16.33 30.57
CA PRO A 249 1.72 -16.13 30.16
C PRO A 249 1.88 -15.98 28.63
N VAL A 250 3.01 -15.42 28.21
CA VAL A 250 3.37 -15.31 26.77
C VAL A 250 3.35 -16.71 26.16
N LEU A 251 2.70 -16.86 25.01
CA LEU A 251 2.65 -18.13 24.29
C LEU A 251 4.01 -18.42 23.65
N GLY A 252 4.29 -19.70 23.35
CA GLY A 252 5.57 -20.15 22.85
C GLY A 252 6.18 -21.23 23.73
N ASN A 253 7.07 -22.04 23.16
CA ASN A 253 7.79 -23.04 23.93
C ASN A 253 9.25 -23.06 23.45
N PRO A 254 10.26 -22.86 24.33
CA PRO A 254 11.64 -22.86 23.91
C PRO A 254 12.16 -24.26 23.50
N SER A 255 11.36 -25.31 23.66
CA SER A 255 11.73 -26.66 23.25
C SER A 255 11.74 -26.77 21.72
N PRO A 256 12.85 -27.23 21.11
CA PRO A 256 12.93 -27.37 19.65
C PRO A 256 11.99 -28.46 19.10
N ASP A 257 11.41 -29.26 19.98
CA ASP A 257 10.49 -30.34 19.65
C ASP A 257 9.03 -29.93 19.84
N ILE A 258 8.72 -28.69 20.25
CA ILE A 258 7.34 -28.23 20.45
C ILE A 258 7.08 -27.01 19.58
N VAL A 259 6.04 -27.09 18.77
CA VAL A 259 5.59 -25.97 17.94
C VAL A 259 4.27 -25.42 18.48
N THR A 260 4.14 -24.09 18.49
CA THR A 260 2.89 -23.42 18.84
C THR A 260 2.03 -23.26 17.59
N GLU A 261 0.81 -23.79 17.63
CA GLU A 261 -0.17 -23.68 16.55
C GLU A 261 -1.34 -22.80 17.02
N ILE A 262 -1.68 -21.79 16.22
CA ILE A 262 -2.84 -20.92 16.43
C ILE A 262 -3.82 -21.11 15.27
N THR A 263 -5.05 -21.46 15.62
CA THR A 263 -6.17 -21.46 14.69
C THR A 263 -7.14 -20.35 15.08
N LEU A 264 -7.48 -19.47 14.13
CA LEU A 264 -8.41 -18.37 14.37
C LEU A 264 -9.79 -18.72 13.81
N ASP A 265 -10.82 -18.55 14.62
CA ASP A 265 -12.21 -18.74 14.20
C ASP A 265 -13.14 -17.81 14.99
N TYR A 266 -13.84 -16.94 14.26
CA TYR A 266 -14.94 -16.08 14.72
C TYR A 266 -14.72 -15.43 16.11
N GLY A 267 -13.69 -14.59 16.23
CA GLY A 267 -13.37 -13.88 17.47
C GLY A 267 -12.69 -14.74 18.56
N THR A 268 -12.36 -16.00 18.23
CA THR A 268 -11.71 -16.95 19.12
C THR A 268 -10.35 -17.37 18.58
N ILE A 269 -9.37 -17.49 19.46
CA ILE A 269 -8.01 -17.94 19.22
C ILE A 269 -7.85 -19.31 19.87
N TYR A 270 -7.71 -20.35 19.06
CA TYR A 270 -7.47 -21.71 19.51
C TYR A 270 -5.96 -21.97 19.49
N VAL A 271 -5.37 -22.21 20.65
CA VAL A 271 -3.95 -22.52 20.77
C VAL A 271 -3.79 -24.03 20.91
N ARG A 272 -2.80 -24.61 20.23
CA ARG A 272 -2.40 -26.01 20.37
C ARG A 272 -0.89 -26.11 20.43
N TYR A 273 -0.38 -27.07 21.19
CA TYR A 273 1.04 -27.38 21.25
C TYR A 273 1.25 -28.76 20.64
N ARG A 274 2.17 -28.85 19.69
CA ARG A 274 2.46 -30.09 18.98
C ARG A 274 3.88 -30.54 19.28
N THR A 275 4.03 -31.77 19.76
CA THR A 275 5.33 -32.40 19.98
C THR A 275 5.81 -33.10 18.69
N ALA A 276 7.03 -32.82 18.25
CA ALA A 276 7.70 -33.55 17.19
C ALA A 276 7.99 -34.97 17.66
N ASP A 277 7.58 -35.98 16.89
CA ASP A 277 7.89 -37.37 17.21
C ASP A 277 9.34 -37.68 16.79
N SER A 278 10.09 -38.33 17.67
CA SER A 278 11.55 -38.55 17.56
C SER A 278 12.03 -39.35 16.32
N LEU A 279 11.10 -39.94 15.56
CA LEU A 279 11.38 -40.68 14.31
C LEU A 279 11.27 -39.83 13.03
N SER A 280 10.76 -38.59 13.10
CA SER A 280 10.40 -37.78 11.91
C SER A 280 11.48 -36.81 11.43
N ARG A 281 12.69 -36.87 12.01
CA ARG A 281 13.78 -35.94 11.69
C ARG A 281 14.61 -36.37 10.48
N GLU A 282 14.61 -37.67 10.14
CA GLU A 282 15.44 -38.26 9.07
C GLU A 282 14.70 -38.49 7.74
N ASP A 283 13.36 -38.51 7.74
CA ASP A 283 12.55 -38.72 6.53
C ASP A 283 11.47 -37.62 6.36
N PRO A 284 11.69 -36.61 5.51
CA PRO A 284 10.72 -35.55 5.21
C PRO A 284 9.43 -36.04 4.55
N SER A 285 9.41 -37.23 3.93
CA SER A 285 8.18 -37.85 3.40
C SER A 285 7.32 -38.44 4.52
N SER A 286 7.93 -38.74 5.67
CA SER A 286 7.23 -39.15 6.90
C SER A 286 6.62 -37.98 7.68
N TRP A 287 6.80 -36.73 7.21
CA TRP A 287 5.96 -35.59 7.59
C TRP A 287 4.56 -35.73 6.98
N VAL A 288 4.05 -36.95 6.88
CA VAL A 288 2.63 -37.17 6.91
C VAL A 288 2.23 -36.75 8.31
N TRP A 289 1.68 -35.55 8.43
CA TRP A 289 0.97 -35.10 9.62
C TRP A 289 -0.21 -36.05 9.77
N LEU A 290 0.03 -37.21 10.35
CA LEU A 290 -1.01 -38.19 10.61
C LEU A 290 -1.97 -37.49 11.55
N GLY A 291 -3.17 -37.19 11.04
CA GLY A 291 -4.29 -36.64 11.79
C GLY A 291 -4.81 -37.64 12.82
N GLY A 292 -3.94 -38.03 13.75
CA GLY A 292 -4.28 -38.72 14.97
C GLY A 292 -4.38 -37.68 16.09
N ALA A 293 -5.47 -37.73 16.85
CA ALA A 293 -5.68 -36.91 18.04
C ALA A 293 -4.58 -37.09 19.12
N ASP A 294 -3.72 -38.10 18.96
CA ASP A 294 -2.72 -38.53 19.93
C ASP A 294 -1.46 -37.65 19.97
N HIS A 295 -1.27 -36.72 19.02
CA HIS A 295 -0.10 -35.81 18.95
C HIS A 295 -0.39 -34.37 19.33
N TYR A 296 -1.62 -34.11 19.79
CA TYR A 296 -2.05 -32.78 20.24
C TYR A 296 -2.32 -32.82 21.73
N THR A 297 -1.65 -31.94 22.47
CA THR A 297 -2.19 -31.53 23.76
C THR A 297 -3.19 -30.43 23.45
N LEU A 298 -4.48 -30.69 23.68
CA LEU A 298 -5.55 -29.71 23.52
C LEU A 298 -5.15 -28.46 24.31
N GLY A 299 -4.88 -27.37 23.59
CA GLY A 299 -4.48 -26.11 24.22
C GLY A 299 -5.68 -25.24 24.53
N GLU A 300 -5.38 -24.06 25.07
CA GLU A 300 -6.38 -23.13 25.60
C GLU A 300 -7.08 -22.34 24.47
N MET A 301 -8.30 -21.90 24.76
CA MET A 301 -9.05 -20.98 23.91
C MET A 301 -9.03 -19.60 24.55
N TYR A 302 -8.73 -18.58 23.73
CA TYR A 302 -8.72 -17.19 24.17
C TYR A 302 -9.66 -16.36 23.30
N PRO A 303 -10.36 -15.38 23.87
CA PRO A 303 -10.97 -14.33 23.06
C PRO A 303 -9.88 -13.47 22.42
N VAL A 304 -10.21 -12.74 21.35
CA VAL A 304 -9.33 -11.69 20.84
C VAL A 304 -9.01 -10.69 21.97
N PRO A 305 -7.72 -10.46 22.29
CA PRO A 305 -7.38 -9.55 23.37
C PRO A 305 -7.83 -8.12 23.08
N SER A 306 -8.28 -7.40 24.11
CA SER A 306 -8.72 -6.00 23.96
C SER A 306 -7.59 -5.05 23.55
N SER A 307 -6.33 -5.45 23.72
CA SER A 307 -5.18 -4.71 23.19
C SER A 307 -5.00 -4.87 21.68
N GLY A 308 -5.64 -5.87 21.06
CA GLY A 308 -5.43 -6.18 19.64
C GLY A 308 -4.03 -6.71 19.34
N ALA A 309 -3.25 -7.12 20.35
CA ALA A 309 -1.89 -7.62 20.17
C ALA A 309 -1.70 -9.00 20.83
N LEU A 310 -1.07 -9.91 20.08
CA LEU A 310 -0.65 -11.23 20.55
C LEU A 310 0.80 -11.48 20.17
N PHE A 311 1.63 -11.80 21.16
CA PHE A 311 3.03 -12.14 20.94
C PHE A 311 3.30 -13.62 21.26
N VAL A 312 3.98 -14.30 20.35
CA VAL A 312 4.44 -15.70 20.49
C VAL A 312 5.96 -15.72 20.54
N ASP A 313 6.54 -16.21 21.62
CA ASP A 313 7.98 -16.27 21.83
C ASP A 313 8.61 -17.57 21.30
N ASP A 314 8.23 -17.97 20.08
CA ASP A 314 8.85 -19.07 19.32
C ASP A 314 8.33 -19.09 17.86
N GLU A 315 8.59 -20.16 17.10
CA GLU A 315 7.91 -20.51 15.86
C GLU A 315 6.39 -20.67 16.05
N LEU A 316 5.63 -20.09 15.12
CA LEU A 316 4.17 -20.04 15.12
C LEU A 316 3.62 -20.66 13.85
N TRP A 317 2.76 -21.67 13.98
CA TRP A 317 1.94 -22.15 12.87
C TRP A 317 0.57 -21.49 12.94
N ILE A 318 0.08 -20.96 11.82
CA ILE A 318 -1.17 -20.21 11.79
C ILE A 318 -2.10 -20.65 10.66
N ALA A 319 -3.39 -20.70 10.99
CA ALA A 319 -4.47 -20.88 10.04
C ALA A 319 -5.72 -20.12 10.49
N ALA A 320 -6.48 -19.58 9.54
CA ALA A 320 -7.80 -19.00 9.77
C ALA A 320 -8.72 -19.35 8.59
N PRO A 321 -9.01 -20.63 8.34
CA PRO A 321 -9.77 -21.03 7.17
C PRO A 321 -11.24 -20.63 7.32
N LYS A 322 -11.89 -20.32 6.19
CA LYS A 322 -13.31 -20.01 6.12
C LYS A 322 -14.07 -21.06 5.31
N ASN A 323 -15.21 -21.50 5.85
CA ASN A 323 -16.09 -22.51 5.26
C ASN A 323 -15.41 -23.86 4.98
N LYS A 324 -14.38 -24.20 5.76
CA LYS A 324 -13.68 -25.48 5.66
C LYS A 324 -13.10 -25.90 7.01
N PRO A 325 -12.94 -27.21 7.26
CA PRO A 325 -12.26 -27.68 8.45
C PRO A 325 -10.79 -27.28 8.43
N HIS A 326 -10.18 -27.30 9.61
CA HIS A 326 -8.74 -27.11 9.74
C HIS A 326 -7.99 -28.22 9.00
N TYR A 327 -6.96 -27.90 8.23
CA TYR A 327 -6.24 -28.90 7.42
C TYR A 327 -5.69 -30.07 8.26
N CYS A 328 -5.12 -29.77 9.44
CA CYS A 328 -4.57 -30.77 10.35
C CYS A 328 -5.64 -31.53 11.16
N ASP A 329 -6.91 -31.11 11.06
CA ASP A 329 -8.06 -31.79 11.66
C ASP A 329 -9.24 -31.81 10.67
N PRO A 330 -9.12 -32.59 9.58
CA PRO A 330 -10.10 -32.57 8.49
C PRO A 330 -11.47 -33.15 8.89
N GLY A 331 -11.56 -33.82 10.05
CA GLY A 331 -12.81 -34.29 10.65
C GLY A 331 -13.40 -33.34 11.69
N GLY A 332 -12.71 -32.24 12.00
CA GLY A 332 -13.12 -31.24 12.97
C GLY A 332 -14.18 -30.26 12.44
N ASP A 333 -14.49 -29.26 13.25
CA ASP A 333 -15.50 -28.25 12.95
C ASP A 333 -15.12 -27.40 11.73
N VAL A 334 -16.15 -26.95 11.00
CA VAL A 334 -16.00 -25.99 9.91
C VAL A 334 -15.75 -24.61 10.51
N LEU A 335 -14.59 -24.04 10.19
CA LEU A 335 -14.16 -22.73 10.68
C LEU A 335 -14.66 -21.61 9.76
N ASN A 336 -14.80 -20.40 10.30
CA ASN A 336 -15.50 -19.29 9.67
C ASN A 336 -14.59 -18.08 9.38
N GLY A 337 -13.27 -18.26 9.46
CA GLY A 337 -12.29 -17.18 9.37
C GLY A 337 -12.22 -16.32 10.63
N PHE A 338 -11.29 -15.36 10.64
CA PHE A 338 -11.02 -14.50 11.79
C PHE A 338 -11.94 -13.27 11.84
N GLN A 339 -12.63 -13.04 12.96
CA GLN A 339 -13.40 -11.82 13.21
C GLN A 339 -12.72 -10.98 14.30
N GLY A 340 -12.63 -9.66 14.08
CA GLY A 340 -12.04 -8.70 15.00
C GLY A 340 -10.76 -8.06 14.47
N GLN A 341 -10.03 -7.40 15.37
CA GLN A 341 -8.81 -6.66 15.04
C GLN A 341 -7.65 -7.20 15.87
N LEU A 342 -6.64 -7.75 15.20
CA LEU A 342 -5.53 -8.41 15.87
C LEU A 342 -4.26 -8.31 15.03
N THR A 343 -3.15 -8.02 15.68
CA THR A 343 -1.81 -8.29 15.14
C THR A 343 -1.15 -9.37 15.98
N ILE A 344 -0.71 -10.43 15.31
CA ILE A 344 0.04 -11.53 15.91
C ILE A 344 1.50 -11.39 15.48
N ALA A 345 2.41 -11.39 16.44
CA ALA A 345 3.83 -11.38 16.18
C ALA A 345 4.54 -12.61 16.76
N ALA A 346 5.59 -13.06 16.10
CA ALA A 346 6.42 -14.18 16.54
C ALA A 346 7.91 -13.80 16.59
N SER A 347 8.63 -14.21 17.64
CA SER A 347 10.11 -14.11 17.66
C SER A 347 10.77 -15.12 16.71
N GLY A 348 10.06 -16.21 16.38
CA GLY A 348 10.46 -17.24 15.42
C GLY A 348 9.85 -17.05 14.03
N ASP A 349 9.80 -18.15 13.27
CA ASP A 349 9.16 -18.18 11.96
C ASP A 349 7.63 -18.25 12.12
N ILE A 350 6.88 -17.64 11.19
CA ILE A 350 5.44 -17.85 11.06
C ILE A 350 5.21 -18.76 9.87
N ILE A 351 4.57 -19.91 10.10
CA ILE A 351 4.23 -20.88 9.06
C ILE A 351 2.73 -20.79 8.77
N ILE A 352 2.39 -20.38 7.56
CA ILE A 352 1.01 -20.35 7.06
C ILE A 352 0.65 -21.77 6.61
N ALA A 353 -0.11 -22.48 7.45
CA ALA A 353 -0.46 -23.88 7.24
C ALA A 353 -1.61 -24.07 6.22
N GLN A 354 -2.50 -23.09 6.15
CA GLN A 354 -3.68 -23.05 5.27
C GLN A 354 -4.05 -21.57 5.04
N ASP A 355 -5.20 -21.29 4.44
CA ASP A 355 -5.77 -19.94 4.35
C ASP A 355 -5.76 -19.21 5.69
N VAL A 356 -5.45 -17.93 5.61
CA VAL A 356 -5.55 -16.99 6.72
C VAL A 356 -6.49 -15.89 6.25
N VAL A 357 -7.79 -16.07 6.50
CA VAL A 357 -8.82 -15.16 6.01
C VAL A 357 -9.64 -14.56 7.14
N VAL A 358 -10.05 -13.31 6.97
CA VAL A 358 -11.02 -12.65 7.85
C VAL A 358 -12.44 -13.14 7.57
N ALA A 359 -13.29 -13.13 8.58
CA ALA A 359 -14.64 -13.65 8.54
C ALA A 359 -15.50 -12.89 7.51
N SER A 360 -15.27 -11.59 7.33
CA SER A 360 -15.94 -10.78 6.32
C SER A 360 -15.45 -10.97 4.88
N ALA A 361 -14.41 -11.76 4.62
CA ALA A 361 -13.84 -11.90 3.27
C ALA A 361 -14.86 -12.47 2.28
N ASN A 362 -14.95 -11.88 1.09
CA ASN A 362 -15.77 -12.35 -0.02
C ASN A 362 -15.21 -13.66 -0.60
N PRO A 363 -15.99 -14.40 -1.41
CA PRO A 363 -15.50 -15.62 -2.06
C PRO A 363 -14.31 -15.42 -3.00
N ASP A 364 -14.07 -14.18 -3.47
CA ASP A 364 -12.91 -13.80 -4.28
C ASP A 364 -11.69 -13.39 -3.45
N GLY A 365 -11.76 -13.55 -2.12
CA GLY A 365 -10.71 -13.21 -1.16
C GLY A 365 -10.65 -11.72 -0.79
N THR A 366 -11.35 -10.82 -1.49
CA THR A 366 -11.38 -9.40 -1.13
C THR A 366 -12.20 -9.17 0.14
N VAL A 367 -12.00 -8.03 0.80
CA VAL A 367 -12.77 -7.69 2.00
C VAL A 367 -13.61 -6.42 1.77
N PRO A 368 -14.90 -6.39 2.16
CA PRO A 368 -15.73 -5.20 2.02
C PRO A 368 -15.19 -4.00 2.81
N ILE A 369 -15.37 -2.79 2.27
CA ILE A 369 -14.82 -1.55 2.86
C ILE A 369 -15.35 -1.24 4.25
N GLU A 370 -16.60 -1.63 4.51
CA GLU A 370 -17.29 -1.44 5.77
C GLU A 370 -16.86 -2.44 6.85
N SER A 371 -16.10 -3.48 6.49
CA SER A 371 -15.63 -4.46 7.47
C SER A 371 -14.55 -3.87 8.36
N GLU A 372 -14.73 -4.09 9.66
CA GLU A 372 -13.77 -3.73 10.71
C GLU A 372 -12.78 -4.86 11.02
N ASP A 373 -12.90 -6.03 10.35
CA ASP A 373 -12.01 -7.16 10.58
C ASP A 373 -10.63 -6.90 9.96
N LEU A 374 -9.60 -6.87 10.80
CA LEU A 374 -8.22 -6.54 10.42
C LEU A 374 -7.24 -7.51 11.08
N LEU A 375 -6.39 -8.14 10.27
CA LEU A 375 -5.38 -9.09 10.76
C LEU A 375 -3.99 -8.64 10.31
N GLY A 376 -3.05 -8.61 11.26
CA GLY A 376 -1.63 -8.37 11.00
C GLY A 376 -0.80 -9.56 11.47
N LEU A 377 0.21 -9.94 10.69
CA LEU A 377 1.19 -10.96 11.03
C LEU A 377 2.60 -10.38 10.91
N ILE A 378 3.37 -10.44 12.00
CA ILE A 378 4.74 -9.94 12.04
C ILE A 378 5.70 -11.04 12.50
N SER A 379 6.61 -11.45 11.63
CA SER A 379 7.68 -12.37 11.99
C SER A 379 8.98 -11.60 12.19
N GLU A 380 9.68 -11.86 13.29
CA GLU A 380 11.06 -11.40 13.49
C GLU A 380 12.09 -12.29 12.78
N LYS A 381 11.63 -13.28 11.99
CA LYS A 381 12.43 -14.12 11.08
C LYS A 381 11.75 -14.25 9.72
N HIS A 382 11.13 -15.39 9.44
CA HIS A 382 10.48 -15.69 8.16
C HIS A 382 8.97 -15.83 8.29
N ILE A 383 8.23 -15.52 7.23
CA ILE A 383 6.85 -15.99 7.02
C ILE A 383 6.88 -16.98 5.86
N LEU A 384 6.54 -18.24 6.11
CA LEU A 384 6.61 -19.30 5.12
C LEU A 384 5.23 -19.87 4.82
N VAL A 385 4.89 -20.01 3.54
CA VAL A 385 3.70 -20.79 3.13
C VAL A 385 4.06 -22.26 3.13
N TRP A 386 3.35 -23.05 3.92
CA TRP A 386 3.69 -24.45 4.13
C TRP A 386 3.55 -25.29 2.85
N ARG A 387 4.50 -26.18 2.59
CA ARG A 387 4.54 -26.94 1.33
C ARG A 387 3.35 -27.88 1.11
N HIS A 388 2.71 -28.36 2.17
CA HIS A 388 1.53 -29.23 2.08
C HIS A 388 0.20 -28.48 2.21
N CYS A 389 0.22 -27.15 2.17
CA CYS A 389 -1.00 -26.36 2.08
C CYS A 389 -1.83 -26.76 0.84
N PRO A 390 -3.14 -26.42 0.81
CA PRO A 390 -3.97 -26.59 -0.38
C PRO A 390 -3.37 -25.94 -1.63
N ASN A 391 -3.80 -26.38 -2.82
CA ASN A 391 -3.31 -25.84 -4.10
C ASN A 391 -3.64 -24.35 -4.32
N THR A 392 -4.64 -23.85 -3.59
CA THR A 392 -5.02 -22.44 -3.58
C THR A 392 -4.99 -21.95 -2.14
N VAL A 393 -4.27 -20.86 -1.89
CA VAL A 393 -4.14 -20.25 -0.56
C VAL A 393 -4.55 -18.79 -0.64
N ASN A 394 -5.49 -18.40 0.22
CA ASN A 394 -5.94 -17.02 0.37
C ASN A 394 -5.42 -16.46 1.70
N ILE A 395 -4.84 -15.27 1.64
CA ILE A 395 -4.37 -14.53 2.82
C ILE A 395 -4.97 -13.13 2.79
N THR A 396 -5.77 -12.80 3.80
CA THR A 396 -6.29 -11.44 4.01
C THR A 396 -5.69 -10.86 5.28
N ALA A 397 -4.44 -10.39 5.19
CA ALA A 397 -3.70 -9.88 6.33
C ALA A 397 -2.59 -8.92 5.89
N ALA A 398 -2.20 -8.03 6.80
CA ALA A 398 -0.95 -7.29 6.71
C ALA A 398 0.20 -8.22 7.11
N LEU A 399 1.16 -8.47 6.21
CA LEU A 399 2.30 -9.35 6.46
C LEU A 399 3.58 -8.54 6.58
N ALA A 400 4.38 -8.83 7.61
CA ALA A 400 5.71 -8.27 7.74
C ALA A 400 6.72 -9.30 8.26
N ALA A 401 7.75 -9.58 7.47
CA ALA A 401 8.91 -10.37 7.89
C ALA A 401 10.12 -9.46 8.03
N VAL A 402 10.45 -9.13 9.27
CA VAL A 402 11.40 -8.08 9.63
C VAL A 402 12.64 -8.61 10.34
N GLY A 403 12.87 -9.91 10.26
CA GLY A 403 14.12 -10.53 10.68
C GLY A 403 15.23 -10.30 9.67
N GLN A 404 16.48 -10.28 10.13
CA GLN A 404 17.58 -10.57 9.22
C GLN A 404 17.51 -12.07 8.89
N ASN A 405 17.80 -12.42 7.64
CA ASN A 405 18.07 -13.80 7.30
C ASN A 405 19.37 -14.19 8.00
N ILE A 406 19.25 -14.69 9.23
CA ILE A 406 20.37 -15.33 9.90
C ILE A 406 20.40 -16.73 9.30
N PRO A 407 21.45 -17.12 8.55
CA PRO A 407 21.55 -18.47 8.04
C PRO A 407 21.52 -19.43 9.23
N ASP A 408 20.36 -20.04 9.45
CA ASP A 408 20.21 -21.08 10.45
C ASP A 408 20.75 -22.37 9.86
N THR A 409 22.07 -22.51 9.95
CA THR A 409 22.80 -23.72 9.55
C THR A 409 22.34 -24.97 10.31
N SER A 410 21.54 -24.82 11.37
CA SER A 410 20.92 -25.93 12.11
C SER A 410 19.58 -26.41 11.53
N LYS A 411 18.91 -25.59 10.68
CA LYS A 411 17.66 -25.91 9.98
C LYS A 411 17.86 -26.40 8.54
N ALA A 412 19.09 -26.76 8.13
CA ALA A 412 19.36 -27.50 6.89
C ALA A 412 18.68 -28.89 6.91
N LYS A 413 17.36 -28.91 6.73
CA LYS A 413 16.53 -30.10 6.77
C LYS A 413 16.50 -30.74 5.39
N ILE A 414 17.26 -31.83 5.30
CA ILE A 414 17.19 -33.01 4.43
C ILE A 414 16.07 -32.96 3.37
N CYS A 415 16.47 -33.09 2.10
CA CYS A 415 15.58 -33.51 1.01
C CYS A 415 15.62 -35.05 0.89
N LEU A 416 14.50 -35.66 0.52
CA LEU A 416 14.44 -37.07 0.18
C LEU A 416 15.47 -37.40 -0.93
N ASN A 417 16.17 -38.53 -0.78
CA ASN A 417 17.20 -39.07 -1.69
C ASN A 417 18.62 -38.49 -1.59
N GLY A 418 19.00 -37.85 -0.48
CA GLY A 418 20.42 -37.62 -0.17
C GLY A 418 21.12 -36.55 -1.00
N GLN A 419 20.38 -35.71 -1.74
CA GLN A 419 20.89 -34.42 -2.21
C GLN A 419 20.42 -33.33 -1.25
N ILE A 420 21.22 -33.09 -0.22
CA ILE A 420 21.11 -31.92 0.64
C ILE A 420 21.47 -30.72 -0.25
N SER A 421 20.54 -29.80 -0.51
CA SER A 421 20.97 -28.42 -0.78
C SER A 421 21.37 -27.84 0.57
N GLU A 422 22.66 -27.98 0.89
CA GLU A 422 23.29 -27.11 1.88
C GLU A 422 23.01 -25.67 1.42
N ASP A 423 22.47 -24.86 2.34
CA ASP A 423 22.41 -23.39 2.26
C ASP A 423 21.39 -22.75 1.32
N GLY A 424 20.21 -23.36 1.14
CA GLY A 424 19.10 -22.65 0.50
C GLY A 424 18.45 -21.62 1.41
N GLN A 425 19.09 -20.46 1.62
CA GLN A 425 18.51 -19.32 2.34
C GLN A 425 17.14 -18.99 1.75
N ASN A 426 16.03 -19.27 2.45
CA ASN A 426 14.73 -18.74 2.04
C ASN A 426 14.76 -17.23 2.27
N GLY A 427 14.19 -16.43 1.38
CA GLY A 427 13.93 -15.04 1.73
C GLY A 427 12.92 -14.97 2.88
N THR A 428 12.82 -13.79 3.49
CA THR A 428 12.00 -13.57 4.68
C THR A 428 10.50 -13.81 4.46
N ILE A 429 9.99 -13.77 3.21
CA ILE A 429 8.68 -14.35 2.87
C ILE A 429 8.82 -15.29 1.67
N SER A 430 8.54 -16.58 1.86
CA SER A 430 8.84 -17.64 0.88
C SER A 430 7.87 -18.82 0.99
N MET A 431 7.90 -19.76 0.05
CA MET A 431 7.31 -21.08 0.26
C MET A 431 8.29 -21.97 1.04
N ASP A 432 7.79 -22.72 2.02
CA ASP A 432 8.55 -23.74 2.75
C ASP A 432 9.09 -24.80 1.78
N GLY A 433 10.36 -25.19 1.95
CA GLY A 433 11.00 -26.21 1.14
C GLY A 433 11.10 -25.90 -0.36
N ILE A 434 10.97 -24.65 -0.81
CA ILE A 434 11.03 -24.31 -2.25
C ILE A 434 12.40 -24.59 -2.88
N ASN A 435 13.45 -24.60 -2.06
CA ASN A 435 14.82 -24.95 -2.43
C ASN A 435 15.11 -26.46 -2.34
N CYS A 436 14.11 -27.28 -1.99
CA CYS A 436 14.26 -28.73 -1.91
C CYS A 436 14.14 -29.35 -3.30
N TYR A 437 15.28 -29.67 -3.92
CA TYR A 437 15.33 -30.38 -5.20
C TYR A 437 14.90 -31.85 -5.05
N GLY A 438 14.35 -32.43 -6.11
CA GLY A 438 13.84 -33.81 -6.14
C GLY A 438 12.36 -33.95 -5.76
N ILE A 439 11.66 -32.85 -5.50
CA ILE A 439 10.23 -32.85 -5.13
C ILE A 439 9.47 -31.91 -6.07
N PHE A 440 8.49 -32.48 -6.79
CA PHE A 440 7.46 -31.72 -7.50
C PHE A 440 6.39 -31.27 -6.51
N ASN A 441 6.14 -29.97 -6.40
CA ASN A 441 5.14 -29.42 -5.50
C ASN A 441 4.62 -28.06 -6.01
N GLU A 442 4.18 -28.07 -7.26
CA GLU A 442 3.52 -26.91 -7.85
C GLU A 442 2.09 -26.76 -7.30
N LYS A 443 1.75 -25.51 -6.96
CA LYS A 443 0.46 -25.06 -6.46
C LYS A 443 -0.15 -24.14 -7.51
N THR A 444 -1.47 -24.03 -7.48
CA THR A 444 -2.23 -23.26 -8.48
C THR A 444 -2.13 -21.76 -8.24
N GLU A 445 -2.52 -21.28 -7.06
CA GLU A 445 -2.68 -19.84 -6.85
C GLU A 445 -2.43 -19.40 -5.39
N LEU A 446 -1.68 -18.31 -5.26
CA LEU A 446 -1.55 -17.55 -4.02
C LEU A 446 -2.23 -16.19 -4.19
N PHE A 447 -3.25 -15.94 -3.38
CA PHE A 447 -3.95 -14.67 -3.33
C PHE A 447 -3.66 -13.95 -2.02
N ILE A 448 -3.18 -12.71 -2.10
CA ILE A 448 -2.93 -11.85 -0.94
C ILE A 448 -3.72 -10.55 -1.08
N PHE A 449 -4.62 -10.29 -0.13
CA PHE A 449 -5.33 -9.03 0.03
C PHE A 449 -4.86 -8.34 1.33
N GLY A 450 -3.99 -7.34 1.20
CA GLY A 450 -3.33 -6.72 2.34
C GLY A 450 -2.03 -6.01 1.98
N CYS A 451 -1.01 -6.17 2.83
CA CYS A 451 0.35 -5.68 2.57
C CYS A 451 1.36 -6.81 2.74
N LEU A 452 2.50 -6.68 2.06
CA LEU A 452 3.59 -7.64 2.09
C LEU A 452 4.92 -6.91 2.26
N ILE A 453 5.44 -6.94 3.47
CA ILE A 453 6.66 -6.26 3.89
C ILE A 453 7.70 -7.32 4.21
N GLN A 454 8.87 -7.25 3.58
CA GLN A 454 9.89 -8.28 3.75
C GLN A 454 11.29 -7.67 3.72
N ARG A 455 12.20 -8.14 4.55
CA ARG A 455 13.60 -7.70 4.46
C ARG A 455 14.26 -8.27 3.23
N GLU A 456 14.20 -9.57 3.07
CA GLU A 456 14.75 -10.24 1.90
C GLU A 456 13.62 -10.89 1.13
N ARG A 457 13.53 -10.57 -0.16
CA ARG A 457 12.56 -11.21 -1.03
C ARG A 457 12.81 -12.72 -1.07
N GLY A 458 11.77 -13.51 -0.82
CA GLY A 458 11.82 -14.96 -0.97
C GLY A 458 11.18 -15.49 -2.25
N LEU A 459 11.46 -16.75 -2.54
CA LEU A 459 10.90 -17.45 -3.68
C LEU A 459 9.48 -17.94 -3.34
N ILE A 460 8.54 -17.64 -4.23
CA ILE A 460 7.16 -18.15 -4.15
C ILE A 460 6.88 -19.15 -5.27
N HIS A 461 7.67 -19.14 -6.36
CA HIS A 461 7.63 -20.11 -7.45
C HIS A 461 9.01 -20.28 -8.08
N THR A 462 9.31 -21.48 -8.58
CA THR A 462 10.53 -21.78 -9.33
C THR A 462 10.28 -22.81 -10.42
N HIS A 463 10.95 -22.63 -11.56
CA HIS A 463 10.95 -23.52 -12.72
C HIS A 463 12.35 -24.13 -12.99
N TYR A 464 13.20 -24.21 -11.95
CA TYR A 464 14.59 -24.62 -12.11
C TYR A 464 14.77 -26.15 -12.19
N SER A 465 15.51 -26.60 -13.20
CA SER A 465 16.15 -27.93 -13.22
C SER A 465 17.67 -27.79 -13.21
N PRO A 466 18.39 -28.42 -12.28
CA PRO A 466 19.86 -28.38 -12.21
C PRO A 466 20.56 -29.12 -13.35
N SER A 467 19.84 -29.93 -14.14
CA SER A 467 20.42 -30.70 -15.25
C SER A 467 19.40 -30.87 -16.37
N PRO A 468 19.78 -30.81 -17.66
CA PRO A 468 18.90 -31.14 -18.78
C PRO A 468 18.35 -32.58 -18.72
N ASP A 469 18.96 -33.47 -17.92
CA ASP A 469 18.54 -34.86 -17.74
C ASP A 469 17.55 -35.07 -16.58
N ILE A 470 17.29 -34.03 -15.78
CA ILE A 470 16.31 -34.05 -14.69
C ILE A 470 15.05 -33.30 -15.18
N PRO A 471 13.85 -33.90 -15.09
CA PRO A 471 12.60 -33.23 -15.45
C PRO A 471 12.50 -31.85 -14.78
N GLN A 472 11.86 -30.87 -15.43
CA GLN A 472 11.60 -29.58 -14.78
C GLN A 472 10.80 -29.81 -13.49
N GLU A 473 11.37 -29.40 -12.37
CA GLU A 473 10.75 -29.54 -11.06
C GLU A 473 10.10 -28.23 -10.68
N TYR A 474 8.79 -28.16 -10.94
CA TYR A 474 8.00 -27.01 -10.58
C TYR A 474 7.63 -27.07 -9.08
N ARG A 475 7.86 -25.96 -8.40
CA ARG A 475 7.56 -25.79 -6.97
C ARG A 475 7.01 -24.40 -6.72
N GLY A 476 6.06 -24.29 -5.80
CA GLY A 476 5.44 -23.01 -5.46
C GLY A 476 4.22 -22.69 -6.30
N PHE A 477 3.78 -21.44 -6.27
CA PHE A 477 2.52 -21.01 -6.86
C PHE A 477 2.69 -20.47 -8.28
N GLU A 478 2.04 -21.13 -9.24
CA GLU A 478 2.06 -20.71 -10.64
C GLU A 478 1.48 -19.29 -10.80
N SER A 479 0.29 -19.06 -10.24
CA SER A 479 -0.38 -17.76 -10.22
C SER A 479 -0.20 -17.04 -8.88
N LYS A 480 0.05 -15.72 -8.94
CA LYS A 480 0.19 -14.86 -7.76
C LYS A 480 -0.59 -13.56 -8.01
N ASP A 481 -1.59 -13.28 -7.18
CA ASP A 481 -2.40 -12.06 -7.24
C ASP A 481 -2.27 -11.28 -5.92
N TYR A 482 -1.71 -10.07 -6.01
CA TYR A 482 -1.46 -9.19 -4.87
C TYR A 482 -2.33 -7.95 -4.98
N LYS A 483 -3.24 -7.78 -4.02
CA LYS A 483 -4.15 -6.64 -3.96
C LYS A 483 -4.02 -5.92 -2.63
N TYR A 484 -3.98 -4.60 -2.71
CA TYR A 484 -3.89 -3.77 -1.53
C TYR A 484 -5.22 -3.68 -0.79
N ASP A 485 -5.18 -3.89 0.52
CA ASP A 485 -6.33 -3.60 1.37
C ASP A 485 -6.38 -2.09 1.69
N PHE A 486 -7.20 -1.38 0.92
CA PHE A 486 -7.38 0.06 1.07
C PHE A 486 -7.90 0.49 2.44
N ARG A 487 -8.48 -0.42 3.23
CA ARG A 487 -8.87 -0.15 4.61
C ARG A 487 -7.65 0.19 5.46
N PHE A 488 -6.46 -0.33 5.15
CA PHE A 488 -5.24 -0.04 5.90
C PHE A 488 -4.81 1.44 5.84
N LYS A 489 -5.21 2.18 4.80
CA LYS A 489 -5.02 3.64 4.73
C LYS A 489 -5.81 4.38 5.82
N LYS A 490 -6.96 3.82 6.22
CA LYS A 490 -7.84 4.38 7.26
C LYS A 490 -7.53 3.78 8.63
N THR A 491 -7.32 2.48 8.66
CA THR A 491 -7.14 1.69 9.86
C THR A 491 -6.29 0.46 9.53
N PRO A 492 -4.96 0.48 9.72
CA PRO A 492 -4.14 -0.71 9.63
C PRO A 492 -4.40 -1.60 10.86
N PRO A 493 -3.94 -2.86 10.83
CA PRO A 493 -4.05 -3.73 12.00
C PRO A 493 -3.42 -3.08 13.25
N PRO A 494 -4.01 -3.29 14.43
CA PRO A 494 -3.56 -2.67 15.67
C PRO A 494 -2.09 -3.03 15.96
N HIS A 495 -1.28 -2.09 16.41
CA HIS A 495 0.16 -2.31 16.68
C HIS A 495 1.01 -2.76 15.49
N PHE A 496 0.51 -2.66 14.24
CA PHE A 496 1.32 -2.94 13.07
C PHE A 496 2.47 -1.93 12.90
N LEU A 497 3.48 -2.30 12.12
CA LEU A 497 4.72 -1.53 12.01
C LEU A 497 4.47 -0.12 11.44
N THR A 498 5.14 0.87 12.00
CA THR A 498 5.14 2.26 11.52
C THR A 498 6.46 2.58 10.84
N THR A 499 6.45 3.34 9.74
CA THR A 499 7.71 3.81 9.16
C THR A 499 8.24 5.00 9.94
N ASP A 500 9.55 5.07 10.12
CA ASP A 500 10.23 6.27 10.63
C ASP A 500 10.35 7.37 9.57
N ALA A 501 9.88 7.10 8.34
CA ALA A 501 9.93 8.06 7.26
C ALA A 501 9.03 9.26 7.61
N PRO A 502 9.58 10.49 7.67
CA PRO A 502 8.75 11.68 7.72
C PRO A 502 7.79 11.61 6.53
N GLY A 503 6.50 11.61 6.82
CA GLY A 503 5.43 11.24 5.90
C GLY A 503 5.63 11.77 4.50
N ALA A 504 5.50 10.86 3.54
CA ALA A 504 5.21 11.24 2.17
C ALA A 504 4.06 12.26 2.17
N CYS A 505 4.38 13.48 1.75
CA CYS A 505 3.44 14.57 1.57
C CYS A 505 2.39 14.13 0.53
N TYR A 506 1.12 14.07 0.92
CA TYR A 506 0.03 13.96 -0.05
C TYR A 506 -0.60 15.34 -0.25
N PHE A 507 -0.80 15.73 -1.51
CA PHE A 507 -1.49 16.95 -1.89
C PHE A 507 -2.95 16.61 -2.16
N GLU A 508 -3.84 16.88 -1.21
CA GLU A 508 -5.25 17.05 -1.56
C GLU A 508 -5.58 18.54 -1.56
N ASN A 509 -5.92 19.06 -2.75
CA ASN A 509 -6.52 20.37 -2.87
C ASN A 509 -7.90 20.31 -2.22
N TYR A 510 -7.99 20.65 -0.93
CA TYR A 510 -9.26 20.83 -0.25
C TYR A 510 -9.89 22.14 -0.77
N ARG A 511 -10.93 22.03 -1.59
CA ARG A 511 -11.87 23.14 -1.83
C ARG A 511 -13.03 22.91 -0.88
N GLU A 512 -13.16 23.74 0.14
CA GLU A 512 -14.46 23.87 0.81
C GLU A 512 -15.46 24.35 -0.23
N SER A 513 -16.50 23.53 -0.44
CA SER A 513 -17.59 23.74 -1.39
C SER A 513 -18.50 24.88 -0.98
#